data_AF-A0A7H4MVR3-F1
#
_entry.id   AF-A0A7H4MVR3-F1
#
_cell.length_a   1.000
_cell.length_b   1.000
_cell.length_c   1.000
_cell.angle_alpha   90.00
_cell.angle_beta   90.00
_cell.angle_gamma   90.00
#
_symmetry.space_group_name_H-M   'P 1'
#
loop_
_entity.id
_entity.type
_entity.pdbx_description
1 polymer ?
#
loop_
_entity_poly.entity_id
_entity_poly.type
_entity_poly.pdbx_seq_one_letter_code
_entity_poly.pdbx_strand_id
1 'polypeptide(L)'
;MTEQALTTVRSAQGYSRAIPKTCMERFATAYDREVQNFVDRVNLGAEMSGPSSWDGFVVAMVCDAGLASLKDGEKHAVSLPECPALYR
;
A
#
# COMPACT_ATOMS: atom_id res chain seq x y z
N MET A 1 15.32 -9.67 -7.90
CA MET A 1 15.07 -10.50 -6.69
C MET A 1 14.66 -9.55 -5.58
N THR A 2 13.52 -9.76 -4.91
CA THR A 2 13.15 -8.97 -3.71
C THR A 2 14.13 -9.26 -2.58
N GLU A 3 14.53 -8.26 -1.81
CA GLU A 3 15.54 -8.36 -0.73
C GLU A 3 15.25 -9.46 0.29
N GLN A 4 13.96 -9.77 0.52
CA GLN A 4 13.57 -10.89 1.38
C GLN A 4 14.12 -12.25 0.90
N ALA A 5 14.48 -12.39 -0.37
CA ALA A 5 15.07 -13.61 -0.95
C ALA A 5 16.44 -14.00 -0.41
N LEU A 6 17.14 -13.10 0.28
CA LEU A 6 18.55 -13.29 0.56
C LEU A 6 18.85 -13.91 1.94
N THR A 7 17.87 -14.07 2.83
CA THR A 7 18.10 -14.63 4.18
C THR A 7 17.18 -15.81 4.47
N THR A 8 17.51 -16.97 3.92
CA THR A 8 16.84 -18.24 4.25
C THR A 8 17.77 -19.06 5.14
N VAL A 9 17.29 -19.46 6.31
CA VAL A 9 17.99 -20.42 7.17
C VAL A 9 17.43 -21.82 6.86
N ARG A 10 18.32 -22.76 6.55
CA ARG A 10 17.96 -24.17 6.38
C ARG A 10 18.29 -24.92 7.66
N SER A 11 17.32 -25.63 8.21
CA SER A 11 17.48 -26.49 9.39
C SER A 11 16.91 -27.88 9.11
N ALA A 12 17.18 -28.85 9.99
CA ALA A 12 16.60 -30.19 9.88
C ALA A 12 15.06 -30.18 9.99
N GLN A 13 14.48 -29.11 10.56
CA GLN A 13 13.05 -28.90 10.73
C GLN A 13 12.41 -28.12 9.56
N GLY A 14 13.18 -27.71 8.55
CA GLY A 14 12.68 -27.03 7.36
C GLY A 14 13.35 -25.69 7.07
N TYR A 15 12.68 -24.89 6.24
CA TYR A 15 13.15 -23.58 5.77
C TYR A 15 12.51 -22.47 6.60
N SER A 16 13.31 -21.54 7.11
CA SER A 16 12.81 -20.34 7.79
C SER A 16 13.40 -19.08 7.17
N ARG A 17 12.69 -17.96 7.33
CA ARG A 17 13.07 -16.66 6.80
C ARG A 17 12.95 -15.61 7.88
N ALA A 18 13.87 -14.65 7.89
CA ALA A 18 13.77 -13.52 8.80
C ALA A 18 12.49 -12.71 8.49
N ILE A 19 11.74 -12.35 9.54
CA ILE A 19 10.64 -11.39 9.44
C ILE A 19 11.24 -10.00 9.60
N PRO A 20 11.04 -9.08 8.63
CA PRO A 20 11.53 -7.72 8.73
C PRO A 20 11.03 -7.04 10.00
N LYS A 21 11.91 -6.28 10.66
CA LYS A 21 11.57 -5.60 11.92
C LYS A 21 10.89 -4.25 11.70
N THR A 22 10.99 -3.71 10.48
CA THR A 22 10.46 -2.39 10.12
C THR A 22 9.68 -2.46 8.82
N CYS A 23 8.74 -1.53 8.64
CA CYS A 23 8.03 -1.37 7.36
C CYS A 23 8.99 -0.96 6.23
N MET A 24 10.03 -0.18 6.54
CA MET A 24 11.02 0.26 5.57
C MET A 24 11.75 -0.94 4.96
N GLU A 25 12.24 -1.86 5.79
CA GLU A 25 12.85 -3.10 5.33
C GLU A 25 11.83 -4.01 4.62
N ARG A 26 10.58 -4.04 5.10
CA ARG A 26 9.53 -4.91 4.53
C ARG A 26 9.13 -4.50 3.12
N PHE A 27 9.12 -3.20 2.83
CA PHE A 27 8.54 -2.59 1.63
C PHE A 27 9.55 -1.79 0.78
N ALA A 28 10.86 -1.83 1.08
CA ALA A 28 11.91 -1.13 0.32
C ALA A 28 11.76 -1.29 -1.20
N THR A 29 11.67 -2.53 -1.69
CA THR A 29 11.47 -2.80 -3.12
C THR A 29 10.17 -2.20 -3.69
N ALA A 30 9.10 -2.07 -2.89
CA ALA A 30 7.85 -1.45 -3.34
C ALA A 30 8.00 0.07 -3.47
N TYR A 31 8.65 0.71 -2.49
CA TYR A 31 8.97 2.14 -2.53
C TYR A 31 9.90 2.50 -3.68
N ASP A 32 10.91 1.69 -3.98
CA ASP A 32 11.79 1.94 -5.13
C ASP A 32 10.98 1.90 -6.45
N ARG A 33 10.07 0.91 -6.56
CA ARG A 33 9.26 0.73 -7.78
C ARG A 33 8.21 1.81 -7.96
N GLU A 34 7.56 2.26 -6.89
CA GLU A 34 6.53 3.30 -7.00
C GLU A 34 7.14 4.62 -7.45
N VAL A 35 8.30 5.01 -6.89
CA VAL A 35 9.00 6.25 -7.22
C VAL A 35 9.59 6.16 -8.63
N GLN A 36 10.19 5.03 -9.02
CA GLN A 36 10.70 4.84 -10.37
C GLN A 36 9.57 4.95 -11.41
N ASN A 37 8.43 4.28 -11.18
CA ASN A 37 7.28 4.36 -12.07
C ASN A 37 6.75 5.80 -12.19
N PHE A 38 6.71 6.55 -11.08
CA PHE A 38 6.31 7.96 -11.12
C PHE A 38 7.26 8.79 -12.00
N VAL A 39 8.57 8.68 -11.79
CA VAL A 39 9.59 9.41 -12.57
C VAL A 39 9.52 9.04 -14.05
N ASP A 40 9.38 7.75 -14.37
CA ASP A 40 9.30 7.26 -15.75
C ASP A 40 8.09 7.85 -16.49
N ARG A 41 6.92 7.88 -15.85
CA ARG A 41 5.69 8.42 -16.45
C ARG A 41 5.74 9.93 -16.65
N VAL A 42 6.33 10.66 -15.69
CA VAL A 42 6.59 12.10 -15.84
C VAL A 42 7.52 12.37 -17.02
N ASN A 43 8.63 11.63 -17.12
CA ASN A 43 9.59 11.79 -18.22
C ASN A 43 8.99 11.48 -19.60
N LEU A 44 8.09 10.49 -19.67
CA LEU A 44 7.40 10.12 -20.90
C LEU A 44 6.24 11.07 -21.25
N GLY A 45 5.87 11.99 -20.36
CA GLY A 45 4.63 12.78 -20.50
C GLY A 45 3.37 11.92 -20.53
N ALA A 46 3.44 10.70 -19.99
CA ALA A 46 2.32 9.79 -19.93
C ALA A 46 1.37 10.20 -18.80
N GLU A 47 0.11 9.81 -18.91
CA GLU A 47 -0.84 9.84 -17.79
C GLU A 47 -0.22 9.17 -16.56
N MET A 48 -0.61 9.45 -15.32
CA MET A 48 -0.05 8.74 -14.15
C MET A 48 -0.67 7.35 -13.99
N SER A 49 0.05 6.41 -13.36
CA SER A 49 -0.53 5.15 -12.89
C SER A 49 -0.13 4.87 -11.46
N GLY A 50 -1.01 4.14 -10.79
CA GLY A 50 -0.90 3.87 -9.37
C GLY A 50 -2.07 4.51 -8.62
N PRO A 51 -1.99 4.57 -7.29
CA PRO A 51 -3.01 5.20 -6.46
C PRO A 51 -3.18 6.66 -6.83
N SER A 52 -4.43 7.05 -7.06
CA SER A 52 -4.86 8.40 -7.39
C SER A 52 -5.30 9.16 -6.13
N SER A 53 -5.66 10.43 -6.30
CA SER A 53 -6.29 11.21 -5.22
C SER A 53 -7.63 10.62 -4.79
N TRP A 54 -8.35 9.93 -5.68
CA TRP A 54 -9.60 9.26 -5.33
C TRP A 54 -9.37 8.10 -4.36
N ASP A 55 -8.32 7.31 -4.58
CA ASP A 55 -7.94 6.23 -3.66
C ASP A 55 -7.61 6.79 -2.27
N GLY A 56 -6.90 7.93 -2.22
CA GLY A 56 -6.62 8.66 -0.99
C GLY A 56 -7.89 9.14 -0.27
N PHE A 57 -8.88 9.63 -1.02
CA PHE A 57 -10.18 10.04 -0.49
C PHE A 57 -10.96 8.84 0.10
N VAL A 58 -10.98 7.71 -0.61
CA VAL A 58 -11.61 6.47 -0.13
C VAL A 58 -10.95 6.00 1.16
N VAL A 59 -9.62 6.02 1.24
CA VAL A 59 -8.88 5.69 2.46
C VAL A 59 -9.28 6.61 3.61
N ALA A 60 -9.37 7.93 3.39
CA ALA A 60 -9.79 8.88 4.42
C ALA A 60 -11.19 8.56 4.96
N MET A 61 -12.16 8.30 4.07
CA MET A 61 -13.53 7.91 4.48
C MET A 61 -13.59 6.62 5.28
N VAL A 62 -12.76 5.62 4.92
CA VAL A 62 -12.63 4.36 5.66
C VAL A 62 -11.98 4.60 7.03
N CYS A 63 -10.93 5.43 7.09
CA CYS A 63 -10.27 5.79 8.34
C CYS A 63 -11.24 6.52 9.29
N ASP A 64 -12.06 7.44 8.79
CA ASP A 64 -13.05 8.15 9.60
C ASP A 64 -14.07 7.20 10.23
N ALA A 65 -14.62 6.26 9.44
CA ALA A 65 -15.52 5.23 9.95
C ALA A 65 -14.83 4.29 10.96
N GLY A 66 -13.57 3.93 10.70
CA GLY A 66 -12.75 3.13 11.61
C GLY A 66 -12.48 3.85 12.94
N LEU A 67 -12.23 5.15 12.90
CA LEU A 67 -12.04 5.98 14.10
C LEU A 67 -13.34 6.16 14.87
N ALA A 68 -14.49 6.25 14.20
CA ALA A 68 -15.80 6.28 14.86
C ALA A 68 -16.06 4.94 15.58
N SER A 69 -15.85 3.82 14.89
CA SER A 69 -15.97 2.47 15.44
C SER A 69 -15.02 2.22 16.62
N LEU A 70 -13.79 2.72 16.55
CA LEU A 70 -12.83 2.60 17.65
C LEU A 70 -13.30 3.33 18.92
N LYS A 71 -14.09 4.41 18.78
CA LYS A 71 -14.56 5.22 19.91
C LYS A 71 -15.72 4.59 20.66
N ASP A 72 -16.65 3.95 19.95
CA ASP A 72 -17.89 3.41 20.53
C ASP A 72 -18.00 1.89 20.50
N GLY A 73 -17.13 1.19 19.75
CA GLY A 73 -17.15 -0.26 19.59
C GLY A 73 -18.22 -0.77 18.60
N GLU A 74 -18.94 0.13 17.95
CA GLU A 74 -20.05 -0.21 17.06
C GLU A 74 -19.63 -0.29 15.60
N LYS A 75 -20.49 -0.87 14.76
CA LYS A 75 -20.28 -0.91 13.32
C LYS A 75 -20.68 0.43 12.68
N HIS A 76 -19.75 1.06 11.98
CA HIS A 76 -20.00 2.27 11.19
C HIS A 76 -19.97 1.97 9.69
N ALA A 77 -20.93 2.53 8.94
CA ALA A 77 -20.96 2.40 7.50
C ALA A 77 -19.98 3.37 6.83
N VAL A 78 -19.28 2.89 5.79
CA VAL A 78 -18.47 3.74 4.91
C VAL A 78 -19.36 4.16 3.73
N SER A 79 -19.71 5.43 3.65
CA SER A 79 -20.50 5.99 2.55
C SER A 79 -19.57 6.70 1.57
N LEU A 80 -19.50 6.22 0.33
CA LEU A 80 -18.71 6.81 -0.74
C LEU A 80 -19.64 7.40 -1.81
N PRO A 81 -19.36 8.62 -2.31
CA PRO A 81 -20.03 9.12 -3.51
C PRO A 81 -19.58 8.33 -4.74
N GLU A 82 -20.27 8.52 -5.87
CA GLU A 82 -19.86 7.93 -7.15
C GLU A 82 -18.45 8.41 -7.52
N CYS A 83 -17.60 7.49 -7.98
CA CYS A 83 -16.25 7.83 -8.45
C CYS A 83 -16.34 8.76 -9.67
N PRO A 84 -15.78 9.99 -9.59
CA PRO A 84 -15.76 10.92 -10.71
C PRO A 84 -15.10 10.29 -11.94
N ALA A 85 -15.60 10.61 -13.13
CA ALA A 85 -15.05 10.11 -14.40
C ALA A 85 -13.56 10.45 -14.60
N LEU A 86 -13.07 11.50 -13.94
CA LEU A 86 -11.65 11.90 -13.94
C LEU A 86 -10.72 10.81 -13.38
N TYR A 87 -11.21 9.95 -12.48
CA TYR A 87 -10.41 8.93 -11.80
C TYR A 87 -10.74 7.49 -12.27
N ARG A 88 -11.39 7.35 -13.44
CA ARG A 88 -11.76 6.05 -14.03
C ARG A 88 -10.83 5.66 -15.16
#